data_AF-S6EXA1-F1
#
_entry.id   AF-S6EXA1-F1
#
_cell.length_a   1.000
_cell.length_b   1.000
_cell.length_c   1.000
_cell.angle_alpha   90.00
_cell.angle_beta   90.00
_cell.angle_gamma   90.00
#
_symmetry.space_group_name_H-M   'P 1'
#
loop_
_entity.id
_entity.type
_entity.pdbx_description
1 polymer ?
#
loop_
_entity_poly.entity_id
_entity_poly.type
_entity_poly.pdbx_seq_one_letter_code
_entity_poly.pdbx_strand_id
1 'polypeptide(L)'
;MNAKRSDKIATGVLYVLSGIIVLILAFLLAYILIKGLPVIFKDPKFIITASNPLTGGGIAVQLFNSVYLLIVTLIISVPLSLGAGIYLSEYANQKHWLTGVVRSAIEVLSSLPSIVVGLFGMLIFVLQFGLGFSVSIRCLGTDCVQLTIDDSEC
;
A
#
# COMPACT_ATOMS: atom_id res chain seq x y z
N MET A 1 -36.46 28.08 -8.91
CA MET A 1 -35.20 27.78 -8.19
C MET A 1 -34.05 28.43 -8.95
N ASN A 2 -33.29 29.32 -8.31
CA ASN A 2 -32.28 30.12 -8.99
C ASN A 2 -30.99 29.29 -9.17
N ALA A 3 -30.82 28.69 -10.35
CA ALA A 3 -29.74 27.73 -10.66
C ALA A 3 -28.34 28.23 -10.26
N LYS A 4 -28.10 29.54 -10.38
CA LYS A 4 -26.83 30.18 -10.00
C LYS A 4 -26.53 30.17 -8.49
N ARG A 5 -27.56 30.16 -7.63
CA ARG A 5 -27.38 30.05 -6.16
C ARG A 5 -27.16 28.60 -5.74
N SER A 6 -27.82 27.65 -6.40
CA SER A 6 -27.68 26.22 -6.07
C SER A 6 -26.30 25.68 -6.43
N ASP A 7 -25.75 26.12 -7.57
CA ASP A 7 -24.39 25.78 -8.00
C ASP A 7 -23.35 26.31 -6.99
N LYS A 8 -23.46 27.59 -6.61
CA LYS A 8 -22.53 28.22 -5.65
C LYS A 8 -22.57 27.58 -4.26
N ILE A 9 -23.74 27.09 -3.82
CA ILE A 9 -23.87 26.34 -2.56
C ILE A 9 -23.23 24.95 -2.69
N ALA A 10 -23.47 24.24 -3.81
CA ALA A 10 -22.86 22.93 -4.06
C ALA A 10 -21.32 23.03 -4.13
N THR A 11 -20.76 24.01 -4.84
CA THR A 11 -19.32 24.24 -4.88
C THR A 11 -18.76 24.60 -3.49
N GLY A 12 -19.49 25.40 -2.71
CA GLY A 12 -19.11 25.74 -1.34
C GLY A 12 -19.04 24.51 -0.43
N VAL A 13 -20.03 23.63 -0.50
CA VAL A 13 -20.06 22.37 0.28
C VAL A 13 -18.89 21.46 -0.09
N LEU A 14 -18.60 21.30 -1.39
CA LEU A 14 -17.47 20.49 -1.85
C LEU A 14 -16.12 21.04 -1.38
N TYR A 15 -15.94 22.37 -1.41
CA TYR A 15 -14.73 23.02 -0.91
C TYR A 15 -14.55 22.85 0.60
N VAL A 16 -15.63 22.95 1.37
CA VAL A 16 -15.58 22.72 2.83
C VAL A 16 -15.25 21.25 3.12
N LEU A 17 -15.86 20.30 2.43
CA LEU A 17 -15.58 18.87 2.61
C LEU A 17 -14.13 18.53 2.28
N SER A 18 -13.60 19.03 1.15
CA SER A 18 -12.21 18.87 0.77
C SER A 18 -11.27 19.55 1.78
N GLY A 19 -11.61 20.76 2.24
CA GLY A 19 -10.87 21.49 3.25
C GLY A 19 -10.75 20.71 4.56
N ILE A 20 -11.81 20.03 4.99
CA ILE A 20 -11.81 19.17 6.19
C ILE A 20 -10.83 18.00 6.01
N ILE A 21 -10.86 17.32 4.86
CA ILE A 21 -9.96 16.19 4.57
C ILE A 21 -8.50 16.64 4.60
N VAL A 22 -8.19 17.76 3.92
CA VAL A 22 -6.84 18.33 3.86
C VAL A 22 -6.38 18.79 5.25
N LEU A 23 -7.28 19.37 6.05
CA LEU A 23 -6.97 19.81 7.41
C LEU A 23 -6.65 18.62 8.33
N ILE A 24 -7.42 17.53 8.26
CA ILE A 24 -7.14 16.30 9.02
C ILE A 24 -5.79 15.71 8.60
N LEU A 25 -5.51 15.66 7.30
CA LEU A 25 -4.22 15.17 6.80
C LEU A 25 -3.05 16.04 7.29
N ALA A 26 -3.21 17.37 7.23
CA ALA A 26 -2.19 18.32 7.71
C ALA A 26 -1.97 18.21 9.22
N PHE A 27 -3.04 18.06 10.00
CA PHE A 27 -2.95 17.86 11.45
C PHE A 27 -2.24 16.54 11.79
N LEU A 28 -2.57 15.46 11.09
CA LEU A 28 -1.91 14.16 11.29
C LEU A 28 -0.43 14.21 10.93
N LEU A 29 -0.08 14.86 9.80
CA LEU A 29 1.32 15.07 9.42
C LEU A 29 2.07 15.91 10.46
N ALA A 30 1.47 17.00 10.93
CA ALA A 30 2.05 17.84 11.98
C ALA A 30 2.25 17.06 13.29
N TYR A 31 1.27 16.24 13.69
CA TYR A 31 1.36 15.40 14.88
C TYR A 31 2.52 14.39 14.78
N ILE A 32 2.66 13.72 13.63
CA ILE A 32 3.76 12.78 13.37
C ILE A 32 5.11 13.51 13.40
N LEU A 33 5.22 14.69 12.78
CA LEU A 33 6.46 15.47 12.79
C LEU A 33 6.83 15.92 14.21
N ILE A 34 5.92 16.52 14.96
CA ILE A 34 6.23 17.05 16.30
C ILE A 34 6.63 15.93 17.26
N LYS A 35 6.04 14.73 17.13
CA LYS A 35 6.37 13.58 17.98
C LYS A 35 7.59 12.79 17.50
N GLY A 36 7.79 12.66 16.19
CA GLY A 36 8.86 11.85 15.61
C GLY A 36 10.20 12.59 15.46
N LEU A 37 10.16 13.87 15.10
CA LEU A 37 11.35 14.68 14.86
C LEU A 37 12.29 14.84 16.08
N PRO A 38 11.81 15.09 17.32
CA PRO A 38 12.70 15.19 18.48
C PRO A 38 13.38 13.87 18.87
N VAL A 39 12.79 12.72 18.50
CA VAL A 39 13.38 11.39 18.76
C VAL A 39 14.58 11.16 17.83
N ILE A 40 14.48 11.59 16.57
CA ILE A 40 15.55 11.45 15.57
C ILE A 40 16.71 12.42 15.86
N PHE A 41 16.41 13.66 16.28
CA PHE A 41 17.44 14.67 16.55
C PHE A 41 18.24 14.43 17.83
N LYS A 42 17.64 13.80 18.86
CA LYS A 42 18.34 13.49 20.11
C LYS A 42 19.22 12.26 20.00
N ASP A 43 18.77 11.24 19.28
CA ASP A 43 19.47 9.96 19.17
C ASP A 43 19.53 9.50 17.71
N PRO A 44 20.54 9.89 16.92
CA PRO A 44 20.71 9.42 15.53
C PRO A 44 20.88 7.89 15.43
N LYS A 45 21.23 7.24 16.54
CA LYS A 45 21.25 5.76 16.64
C LYS A 45 19.85 5.14 16.53
N PHE A 46 18.77 5.89 16.76
CA PHE A 46 17.39 5.38 16.69
C PHE A 46 17.01 4.86 15.28
N ILE A 47 17.64 5.37 14.22
CA ILE A 47 17.39 4.92 12.83
C ILE A 47 18.05 3.56 12.53
N ILE A 48 19.17 3.28 13.19
CA ILE A 48 20.00 2.07 12.97
C ILE A 48 19.89 1.04 14.10
N THR A 49 19.24 1.38 15.20
CA THR A 49 19.00 0.46 16.32
C THR A 49 17.85 -0.48 15.99
N ALA A 50 18.02 -1.76 16.31
CA ALA A 50 16.99 -2.77 16.12
C ALA A 50 15.75 -2.47 16.96
N SER A 51 14.58 -2.80 16.41
CA SER A 51 13.30 -2.64 17.11
C SER A 51 13.29 -3.51 18.37
N ASN A 52 13.26 -2.91 19.56
CA ASN A 52 13.20 -3.64 20.83
C ASN A 52 11.92 -3.25 21.60
N PRO A 53 10.95 -4.17 21.74
CA PRO A 53 9.67 -3.89 22.40
C PRO A 53 9.80 -3.64 23.91
N LEU A 54 10.89 -4.06 24.55
CA LEU A 54 11.11 -3.89 26.00
C LEU A 54 11.77 -2.57 26.37
N THR A 55 12.56 -1.99 25.47
CA THR A 55 13.27 -0.71 25.69
C THR A 55 12.75 0.44 24.83
N GLY A 56 11.68 0.22 24.06
CA GLY A 56 11.07 1.23 23.20
C GLY A 56 11.97 1.72 22.08
N GLY A 57 12.91 0.89 21.62
CA GLY A 57 13.99 1.33 20.74
C GLY A 57 13.78 0.98 19.27
N GLY A 58 14.14 1.89 18.37
CA GLY A 58 14.61 1.62 17.00
C GLY A 58 13.58 1.43 15.88
N ILE A 59 13.78 2.07 14.72
CA ILE A 59 12.97 1.86 13.49
C ILE A 59 13.72 1.07 12.39
N ALA A 60 14.94 0.62 12.65
CA ALA A 60 15.82 0.05 11.63
C ALA A 60 15.24 -1.19 10.94
N VAL A 61 14.67 -2.10 11.73
CA VAL A 61 14.08 -3.36 11.22
C VAL A 61 12.86 -3.07 10.34
N GLN A 62 12.00 -2.15 10.76
CA GLN A 62 10.80 -1.78 10.01
C GLN A 62 11.14 -1.07 8.69
N LEU A 63 12.15 -0.19 8.73
CA LEU A 63 12.62 0.52 7.55
C LEU A 63 13.30 -0.45 6.57
N PHE A 64 14.11 -1.39 7.07
CA PHE A 64 14.70 -2.44 6.24
C PHE A 64 13.64 -3.32 5.59
N ASN A 65 12.62 -3.77 6.33
CA ASN A 65 11.55 -4.59 5.77
C ASN A 65 10.77 -3.86 4.66
N SER A 66 10.46 -2.58 4.88
CA SER A 66 9.76 -1.76 3.88
C SER A 66 10.57 -1.62 2.58
N VAL A 67 11.88 -1.36 2.70
CA VAL A 67 12.77 -1.25 1.53
C VAL A 67 12.97 -2.58 0.84
N TYR A 68 13.13 -3.67 1.60
CA TYR A 68 13.27 -5.02 1.07
C TYR A 68 12.03 -5.43 0.26
N LEU A 69 10.82 -5.27 0.83
CA LEU A 69 9.56 -5.56 0.13
C LEU A 69 9.38 -4.71 -1.12
N LEU A 70 9.76 -3.43 -1.06
CA LEU A 70 9.73 -2.53 -2.23
C LEU A 70 10.64 -3.07 -3.34
N ILE A 71 11.89 -3.41 -3.02
CA ILE A 71 12.87 -3.88 -4.01
C ILE A 71 12.41 -5.19 -4.66
N VAL A 72 11.98 -6.16 -3.85
CA VAL A 72 11.50 -7.46 -4.36
C VAL A 72 10.27 -7.25 -5.26
N THR A 73 9.32 -6.43 -4.81
CA THR A 73 8.12 -6.11 -5.59
C THR A 73 8.48 -5.42 -6.91
N LEU A 74 9.44 -4.50 -6.89
CA LEU A 74 9.88 -3.75 -8.06
C LEU A 74 10.55 -4.67 -9.08
N ILE A 75 11.46 -5.54 -8.64
CA ILE A 75 12.18 -6.48 -9.51
C ILE A 75 11.20 -7.42 -10.24
N ILE A 76 10.12 -7.84 -9.60
CA ILE A 76 9.14 -8.75 -10.21
C ILE A 76 8.09 -7.98 -11.02
N SER A 77 7.54 -6.90 -10.46
CA SER A 77 6.44 -6.15 -11.06
C SER A 77 6.86 -5.35 -12.30
N VAL A 78 8.06 -4.77 -12.32
CA VAL A 78 8.55 -3.96 -13.45
C VAL A 78 8.67 -4.77 -14.75
N PRO A 79 9.39 -5.90 -14.82
CA PRO A 79 9.50 -6.66 -16.06
C PRO A 79 8.16 -7.24 -16.51
N LEU A 80 7.32 -7.69 -15.58
CA LEU A 80 5.98 -8.19 -15.89
C LEU A 80 5.08 -7.07 -16.46
N SER A 81 5.08 -5.89 -15.84
CA SER A 81 4.28 -4.75 -16.28
C SER A 81 4.72 -4.21 -17.64
N LEU A 82 6.04 -4.06 -17.84
CA LEU A 82 6.61 -3.62 -19.11
C LEU A 82 6.36 -4.64 -20.22
N GLY A 83 6.57 -5.93 -19.95
CA GLY A 83 6.31 -7.00 -20.92
C GLY A 83 4.84 -7.06 -21.34
N ALA A 84 3.91 -6.99 -20.37
CA ALA A 84 2.48 -6.94 -20.66
C ALA A 84 2.09 -5.69 -21.46
N GLY A 85 2.64 -4.52 -21.11
CA GLY A 85 2.39 -3.27 -21.80
C GLY A 85 2.88 -3.28 -23.25
N ILE A 86 4.12 -3.72 -23.49
CA ILE A 86 4.69 -3.81 -24.84
C ILE A 86 3.91 -4.82 -25.68
N TYR A 87 3.57 -5.99 -25.13
CA TYR A 87 2.77 -6.99 -25.84
C TYR A 87 1.40 -6.45 -26.26
N LEU A 88 0.69 -5.77 -25.36
CA LEU A 88 -0.63 -5.19 -25.64
C LEU A 88 -0.61 -3.99 -26.59
N SER A 89 0.52 -3.28 -26.66
CA SER A 89 0.71 -2.12 -27.54
C SER A 89 1.11 -2.52 -28.96
N GLU A 90 2.07 -3.45 -29.09
CA GLU A 90 2.71 -3.74 -30.37
C GLU A 90 2.19 -5.03 -31.04
N TYR A 91 1.96 -6.08 -30.24
CA TYR A 91 1.66 -7.41 -30.76
C TYR A 91 0.19 -7.81 -30.68
N ALA A 92 -0.59 -7.13 -29.84
CA ALA A 92 -1.99 -7.48 -29.65
C ALA A 92 -2.83 -7.04 -30.85
N ASN A 93 -3.12 -8.00 -31.73
CA ASN A 93 -4.07 -7.83 -32.82
C ASN A 93 -5.42 -7.37 -32.27
N GLN A 94 -5.85 -6.17 -32.68
CA GLN A 94 -7.10 -5.51 -32.24
C GLN A 94 -8.37 -6.34 -32.54
N LYS A 95 -8.30 -7.26 -33.50
CA LYS A 95 -9.40 -8.16 -33.88
C LYS A 95 -9.48 -9.46 -33.07
N HIS A 96 -8.49 -9.75 -32.21
CA HIS A 96 -8.49 -10.98 -31.41
C HIS A 96 -9.35 -10.81 -30.15
N TRP A 97 -10.32 -11.71 -29.94
CA TRP A 97 -11.26 -11.61 -28.81
C TRP A 97 -10.57 -11.60 -27.45
N LEU A 98 -9.47 -12.35 -27.27
CA LEU A 98 -8.67 -12.34 -26.05
C LEU A 98 -8.11 -10.95 -25.71
N THR A 99 -7.69 -10.16 -26.71
CA THR A 99 -7.20 -8.79 -26.50
C THR A 99 -8.29 -7.89 -25.91
N GLY A 100 -9.53 -8.04 -26.41
CA GLY A 100 -10.69 -7.30 -25.91
C GLY A 100 -11.06 -7.67 -24.47
N VAL A 101 -11.00 -8.96 -24.13
CA VAL A 101 -11.25 -9.43 -22.75
C VAL A 101 -10.20 -8.91 -21.79
N VAL A 102 -8.91 -9.01 -22.13
CA VAL A 102 -7.81 -8.52 -21.28
C VAL A 102 -7.90 -7.01 -21.07
N ARG A 103 -8.17 -6.23 -22.13
CA ARG A 103 -8.37 -4.77 -22.00
C ARG A 103 -9.55 -4.43 -21.10
N SER A 104 -10.68 -5.12 -21.25
CA SER A 104 -11.85 -4.93 -20.39
C SER A 104 -11.55 -5.28 -18.93
N ALA A 105 -10.81 -6.36 -18.68
CA ALA A 105 -10.38 -6.74 -17.33
C ALA A 105 -9.47 -5.69 -16.70
N ILE A 106 -8.51 -5.13 -17.46
CA ILE A 106 -7.63 -4.05 -17.00
C ILE A 106 -8.44 -2.80 -16.63
N GLU A 107 -9.44 -2.45 -17.44
CA GLU A 107 -10.28 -1.28 -17.18
C GLU A 107 -11.15 -1.47 -15.92
N VAL A 108 -11.73 -2.66 -15.74
CA VAL A 108 -12.43 -3.02 -14.50
C VAL A 108 -11.48 -2.97 -13.31
N LEU A 109 -10.28 -3.57 -13.42
CA LEU A 109 -9.26 -3.57 -12.36
C LEU A 109 -8.82 -2.16 -11.97
N SER A 110 -8.73 -1.23 -12.92
CA SER A 110 -8.38 0.19 -12.67
C SER A 110 -9.48 0.93 -11.89
N SER A 111 -10.75 0.56 -12.11
CA SER A 111 -11.89 1.16 -11.41
C SER A 111 -12.12 0.56 -10.00
N LEU A 112 -11.56 -0.61 -9.72
CA LEU A 112 -11.76 -1.27 -8.44
C LEU A 112 -11.04 -0.52 -7.32
N PRO A 113 -11.68 -0.32 -6.15
CA PRO A 113 -11.01 0.24 -5.00
C PRO A 113 -9.83 -0.64 -4.56
N SER A 114 -8.68 -0.03 -4.27
CA SER A 114 -7.46 -0.74 -3.86
C SER A 114 -7.66 -1.62 -2.62
N ILE A 115 -8.55 -1.22 -1.71
CA ILE A 115 -8.89 -2.01 -0.50
C ILE A 115 -9.52 -3.37 -0.85
N VAL A 116 -10.35 -3.42 -1.90
CA VAL A 116 -11.03 -4.65 -2.33
C VAL A 116 -10.01 -5.62 -2.91
N VAL A 117 -9.12 -5.13 -3.78
CA VAL A 117 -8.06 -5.95 -4.39
C VAL A 117 -7.11 -6.50 -3.32
N GLY A 118 -6.76 -5.68 -2.31
CA GLY A 118 -5.91 -6.11 -1.19
C GLY A 118 -6.55 -7.20 -0.33
N LEU A 119 -7.81 -7.02 0.07
CA LEU A 119 -8.54 -8.00 0.89
C LEU A 119 -8.82 -9.31 0.13
N PHE A 120 -9.21 -9.23 -1.15
CA PHE A 120 -9.40 -10.43 -1.98
C PHE A 120 -8.09 -11.19 -2.19
N GLY A 121 -6.99 -10.47 -2.43
CA GLY A 121 -5.66 -11.06 -2.53
C GLY A 121 -5.30 -11.84 -1.26
N MET A 122 -5.47 -11.21 -0.09
CA MET A 122 -5.26 -11.89 1.19
C MET A 122 -6.13 -13.14 1.32
N LEU A 123 -7.43 -13.04 1.02
CA LEU A 123 -8.37 -14.15 1.15
C LEU A 123 -7.96 -15.37 0.29
N ILE A 124 -7.61 -15.13 -0.98
CA ILE A 124 -7.25 -16.21 -1.91
C ILE A 124 -5.89 -16.81 -1.56
N PHE A 125 -4.85 -15.98 -1.36
CA PHE A 125 -3.50 -16.49 -1.14
C PHE A 125 -3.36 -17.16 0.24
N VAL A 126 -3.95 -16.58 1.29
CA VAL A 126 -3.78 -17.08 2.65
C VAL A 126 -4.74 -18.25 2.92
N LEU A 127 -6.02 -18.11 2.60
CA LEU A 127 -7.02 -19.12 2.96
C LEU A 127 -7.14 -20.25 1.94
N GLN A 128 -7.09 -19.95 0.64
CA GLN A 128 -7.36 -20.96 -0.40
C GLN A 128 -6.11 -21.78 -0.78
N PHE A 129 -4.96 -21.14 -0.90
CA PHE A 129 -3.72 -21.84 -1.26
C PHE A 129 -3.01 -22.49 -0.07
N GLY A 130 -3.50 -22.29 1.16
CA GLY A 130 -2.81 -22.78 2.36
C GLY A 130 -1.38 -22.24 2.48
N LEU A 131 -1.02 -21.23 1.67
CA LEU A 131 0.19 -20.42 1.81
C LEU A 131 0.04 -19.46 3.00
N GLY A 132 -0.83 -19.80 3.96
CA GLY A 132 -0.64 -19.43 5.35
C GLY A 132 0.78 -19.79 5.73
N PHE A 133 1.57 -18.76 5.99
CA PHE A 133 2.86 -18.84 6.63
C PHE A 133 3.84 -19.95 6.19
N SER A 134 3.79 -20.41 4.94
CA SER A 134 4.59 -21.57 4.50
C SER A 134 6.09 -21.34 4.73
N VAL A 135 6.66 -22.26 5.51
CA VAL A 135 7.97 -22.24 6.17
C VAL A 135 9.13 -21.90 5.22
N SER A 136 9.00 -22.20 3.93
CA SER A 136 10.08 -21.98 2.94
C SER A 136 10.30 -20.51 2.55
N ILE A 137 9.28 -19.64 2.61
CA ILE A 137 9.43 -18.19 2.33
C ILE A 137 9.74 -17.39 3.60
N ARG A 138 9.35 -17.91 4.77
CA ARG A 138 9.61 -17.30 6.09
C ARG A 138 11.11 -17.17 6.41
N CYS A 139 11.94 -18.09 5.91
CA CYS A 139 13.38 -18.09 6.19
C CYS A 139 14.20 -17.15 5.30
N LEU A 140 13.67 -16.66 4.17
CA LEU A 140 14.44 -15.88 3.21
C LEU A 140 14.15 -14.36 3.26
N GLY A 141 13.04 -13.96 3.89
CA GLY A 141 12.65 -12.54 3.97
C GLY A 141 11.97 -12.21 5.30
N THR A 142 12.77 -11.87 6.31
CA THR A 142 12.48 -10.82 7.32
C THR A 142 11.19 -10.84 8.15
N ASP A 143 10.34 -11.87 8.12
CA ASP A 143 9.14 -11.94 8.97
C ASP A 143 9.35 -12.66 10.31
N CYS A 144 10.38 -12.26 11.06
CA CYS A 144 10.38 -12.45 12.52
C CYS A 144 9.41 -11.48 13.24
N VAL A 145 8.86 -10.49 12.56
CA VAL A 145 8.05 -9.42 13.18
C VAL A 145 6.58 -9.81 13.38
N GLN A 146 6.03 -10.70 12.55
CA GLN A 146 4.62 -11.13 12.69
C GLN A 146 4.43 -12.25 13.74
N LEU A 147 5.52 -12.86 14.24
CA LEU A 147 5.46 -13.84 15.33
C LEU A 147 4.96 -13.24 16.65
N THR A 148 4.94 -11.90 16.81
CA THR A 148 4.35 -11.27 18.00
C THR A 148 2.82 -11.13 17.92
N ILE A 149 2.22 -11.18 16.73
CA ILE A 149 0.75 -11.06 16.59
C ILE A 149 0.05 -12.42 16.68
N ASP A 150 0.75 -13.52 16.39
CA ASP A 150 0.22 -14.88 16.51
C ASP A 150 0.35 -15.46 17.94
N ASP A 151 1.24 -14.92 18.78
CA ASP A 151 1.40 -15.34 20.20
C ASP A 151 0.43 -14.60 21.16
N SER A 152 -0.39 -13.66 20.68
CA SER A 152 -1.38 -12.96 21.53
C SER A 152 -2.75 -13.66 21.65
N GLU A 153 -2.91 -14.84 21.03
CA GLU A 153 -4.09 -15.71 21.21
C GLU A 153 -3.76 -17.06 21.91
N CYS A 154 -2.69 -17.11 22.71
CA CYS A 154 -2.43 -18.18 23.69
C CYS A 154 -2.17 -17.61 25.11
#